data_AF-A0A519D2L6-F1
#
_entry.id   AF-A0A519D2L6-F1
#
_cell.length_a   1.000
_cell.length_b   1.000
_cell.length_c   1.000
_cell.angle_alpha   90.00
_cell.angle_beta   90.00
_cell.angle_gamma   90.00
#
_symmetry.space_group_name_H-M   'P 1'
#
loop_
_entity.id
_entity.type
_entity.pdbx_description
1 polymer ?
#
loop_
_entity_poly.entity_id
_entity_poly.type
_entity_poly.pdbx_seq_one_letter_code
_entity_poly.pdbx_strand_id
1 'polypeptide(L)'
;MPQGDNDTTGGNETIDGNETIDGNETELEEQAQRTIDLWEGESRLLLILVHPTDSSPGLTAAQAESIMSDVNDWYVEVSAGKVWFNWTITDWYALDDAGYSNQNAYQAAADDGHDLAEYDRFVVGLQDLTSRSISTQGVQHYNVTTDDATIHLLASRCDVKRFADTNSTRNTMTHELGHSFGLSHAMFNGSISGEVDSYGNQYDSMGSSSTWRHFGAAYKHQMGWLDDVQVELVSQSGDYTLKPLEDDEAHALRISIGMIEEVNNGEVTFAEHFYYLEVRDVQEAETNKHGEVLPGALNGVIINHASPQGQYGYHKWLAIAQDATPETPTDSSGDFLLPEGRTFSIDGVGIHITALNVTEVETTVHIEFDDGLSNSAPTISSVEATSAGAGFQFSVDAQDADGDDIAVFWNFDAEYGALYAPERIGMGTSTEHTFADDDGRRVFVRVSDMHGGEAIDWVDINGYVNQAPQIQAMTPTSVEEGVFEFQIDIVDQELLTYAWDLGDGSTSILPAPLHEYAEDGNHTVTLVVSDGEFSTTMTGYADTADTENIPPVSDAGSDITASPGETVILDGSASDDPDDYPLAFLRYTWSSPDGLEISNHDEATASLVAPSEPGTY
;
A
#
# COMPACT_ATOMS: atom_id res chain seq x y z
N MET A 1 -73.09 36.17 -1.65
CA MET A 1 -73.23 36.19 -3.12
C MET A 1 -73.70 37.57 -3.55
N PRO A 2 -73.14 38.19 -4.62
CA PRO A 2 -71.92 37.78 -5.31
C PRO A 2 -71.01 38.94 -5.85
N GLN A 3 -69.84 38.52 -6.32
CA GLN A 3 -68.98 39.02 -7.43
C GLN A 3 -68.12 40.29 -7.30
N GLY A 4 -66.84 40.09 -7.66
CA GLY A 4 -65.90 41.11 -8.16
C GLY A 4 -64.45 40.66 -8.02
N ASP A 5 -63.90 40.04 -9.07
CA ASP A 5 -62.47 39.70 -9.21
C ASP A 5 -61.56 40.94 -9.20
N ASN A 6 -60.39 40.81 -8.58
CA ASN A 6 -59.14 41.39 -9.08
C ASN A 6 -57.90 40.78 -8.38
N ASP A 7 -57.15 40.03 -9.19
CA ASP A 7 -55.71 39.79 -9.26
C ASP A 7 -54.77 40.52 -8.27
N THR A 8 -53.94 39.80 -7.51
CA THR A 8 -52.47 39.68 -7.70
C THR A 8 -51.73 39.04 -6.50
N THR A 9 -50.74 38.21 -6.87
CA THR A 9 -49.49 37.83 -6.17
C THR A 9 -49.50 36.82 -5.00
N GLY A 10 -48.82 35.69 -5.26
CA GLY A 10 -47.75 35.19 -4.41
C GLY A 10 -48.16 34.35 -3.19
N GLY A 11 -48.31 33.05 -3.39
CA GLY A 11 -48.45 32.07 -2.31
C GLY A 11 -48.01 30.70 -2.81
N ASN A 12 -46.76 30.34 -2.50
CA ASN A 12 -46.23 29.00 -2.65
C ASN A 12 -46.90 28.13 -1.58
N GLU A 13 -47.96 27.40 -1.94
CA GLU A 13 -48.53 26.35 -1.09
C GLU A 13 -47.95 24.99 -1.51
N THR A 14 -47.16 24.46 -0.59
CA THR A 14 -46.78 23.06 -0.38
C THR A 14 -47.81 22.06 -0.90
N ILE A 15 -47.38 21.19 -1.81
CA ILE A 15 -47.95 19.86 -1.97
C ILE A 15 -46.86 18.84 -1.61
N ASP A 16 -47.22 18.11 -0.58
CA ASP A 16 -46.64 16.91 0.00
C ASP A 16 -46.20 15.89 -1.06
N GLY A 17 -45.02 15.32 -0.85
CA GLY A 17 -44.36 14.36 -1.73
C GLY A 17 -43.04 13.88 -1.14
N ASN A 18 -43.05 13.60 0.17
CA ASN A 18 -41.96 12.90 0.83
C ASN A 18 -42.08 11.40 0.51
N GLU A 19 -41.54 10.97 -0.63
CA GLU A 19 -41.06 9.60 -0.79
C GLU A 19 -39.54 9.64 -0.57
N THR A 20 -39.16 9.45 0.69
CA THR A 20 -37.81 9.01 1.04
C THR A 20 -37.59 7.62 0.43
N ILE A 21 -36.62 7.51 -0.46
CA ILE A 21 -36.16 6.25 -1.07
C ILE A 21 -35.42 5.46 0.02
N ASP A 22 -36.18 4.75 0.85
CA ASP A 22 -35.74 3.89 1.97
C ASP A 22 -35.41 2.45 1.49
N GLY A 23 -35.40 2.21 0.17
CA GLY A 23 -35.30 0.86 -0.42
C GLY A 23 -33.89 0.45 -0.87
N ASN A 24 -32.98 1.40 -1.09
CA ASN A 24 -31.66 1.12 -1.65
C ASN A 24 -30.65 0.65 -0.59
N GLU A 25 -30.86 1.03 0.67
CA GLU A 25 -29.95 0.72 1.79
C GLU A 25 -30.08 -0.74 2.23
N THR A 26 -31.31 -1.25 2.38
CA THR A 26 -31.56 -2.66 2.75
C THR A 26 -31.08 -3.64 1.66
N GLU A 27 -31.20 -3.29 0.38
CA GLU A 27 -30.72 -4.13 -0.71
C GLU A 27 -29.18 -4.20 -0.74
N LEU A 28 -28.51 -3.10 -0.42
CA LEU A 28 -27.04 -3.06 -0.25
C LEU A 28 -26.58 -3.87 0.97
N GLU A 29 -27.28 -3.78 2.11
CA GLU A 29 -27.00 -4.57 3.32
C GLU A 29 -27.20 -6.08 3.10
N GLU A 30 -28.26 -6.49 2.37
CA GLU A 30 -28.48 -7.91 2.05
C GLU A 30 -27.42 -8.45 1.09
N GLN A 31 -27.01 -7.64 0.13
CA GLN A 31 -25.88 -7.93 -0.75
C GLN A 31 -24.57 -7.99 0.04
N ALA A 32 -24.50 -7.23 1.13
CA ALA A 32 -23.36 -7.24 2.02
C ALA A 32 -23.15 -8.51 2.78
N GLN A 33 -24.22 -8.97 3.37
CA GLN A 33 -24.20 -10.22 4.07
C GLN A 33 -23.83 -11.38 3.13
N ARG A 34 -24.30 -11.39 1.87
CA ARG A 34 -23.94 -12.44 0.90
C ARG A 34 -22.46 -12.48 0.55
N THR A 35 -21.80 -11.34 0.46
CA THR A 35 -20.36 -11.30 0.17
C THR A 35 -19.55 -11.82 1.36
N ILE A 36 -19.98 -11.50 2.59
CA ILE A 36 -19.39 -12.02 3.84
C ILE A 36 -19.63 -13.52 3.96
N ASP A 37 -20.83 -14.00 3.64
CA ASP A 37 -21.17 -15.43 3.68
C ASP A 37 -20.30 -16.26 2.71
N LEU A 38 -19.70 -15.62 1.69
CA LEU A 38 -18.77 -16.23 0.73
C LEU A 38 -17.30 -16.12 1.14
N TRP A 39 -16.99 -15.60 2.34
CA TRP A 39 -15.64 -15.66 2.90
C TRP A 39 -15.24 -17.09 3.28
N GLU A 40 -16.20 -17.97 3.51
CA GLU A 40 -15.98 -19.40 3.72
C GLU A 40 -16.90 -20.24 2.82
N GLY A 41 -16.42 -21.40 2.38
CA GLY A 41 -17.19 -22.35 1.58
C GLY A 41 -16.80 -22.37 0.09
N GLU A 42 -17.68 -23.00 -0.69
CA GLU A 42 -17.54 -23.08 -2.15
C GLU A 42 -17.96 -21.75 -2.78
N SER A 43 -17.06 -21.14 -3.55
CA SER A 43 -17.39 -20.04 -4.45
C SER A 43 -17.49 -20.58 -5.88
N ARG A 44 -18.60 -20.32 -6.57
CA ARG A 44 -18.81 -20.73 -7.97
C ARG A 44 -18.39 -19.59 -8.88
N LEU A 45 -17.43 -19.82 -9.75
CA LEU A 45 -16.87 -18.79 -10.63
C LEU A 45 -17.12 -19.12 -12.10
N LEU A 46 -17.45 -18.10 -12.88
CA LEU A 46 -17.53 -18.19 -14.34
C LEU A 46 -16.33 -17.44 -14.96
N LEU A 47 -15.47 -18.18 -15.66
CA LEU A 47 -14.43 -17.63 -16.53
C LEU A 47 -14.96 -17.49 -17.95
N ILE A 48 -15.11 -16.24 -18.40
CA ILE A 48 -15.55 -15.87 -19.74
C ILE A 48 -14.31 -15.58 -20.61
N LEU A 49 -14.08 -16.41 -21.62
CA LEU A 49 -12.92 -16.27 -22.52
C LEU A 49 -13.30 -15.46 -23.76
N VAL A 50 -12.54 -14.39 -24.04
CA VAL A 50 -12.87 -13.44 -25.12
C VAL A 50 -11.66 -13.13 -25.99
N HIS A 51 -11.85 -13.15 -27.31
CA HIS A 51 -10.82 -12.77 -28.29
C HIS A 51 -11.37 -11.89 -29.43
N PRO A 52 -10.53 -11.05 -30.07
CA PRO A 52 -10.97 -10.20 -31.17
C PRO A 52 -11.51 -11.00 -32.35
N THR A 53 -12.58 -10.51 -32.99
CA THR A 53 -13.16 -11.14 -34.19
C THR A 53 -12.17 -11.32 -35.34
N ASP A 54 -11.11 -10.52 -35.40
CA ASP A 54 -10.02 -10.61 -36.37
C ASP A 54 -8.82 -11.45 -35.89
N SER A 55 -8.94 -12.07 -34.71
CA SER A 55 -7.94 -12.94 -34.10
C SER A 55 -8.48 -14.37 -33.92
N SER A 56 -7.65 -15.27 -33.39
CA SER A 56 -8.05 -16.62 -33.01
C SER A 56 -7.57 -16.92 -31.59
N PRO A 57 -8.30 -17.74 -30.82
CA PRO A 57 -7.94 -18.13 -29.46
C PRO A 57 -6.46 -18.49 -29.29
N GLY A 58 -5.82 -17.83 -28.33
CA GLY A 58 -4.38 -17.94 -28.07
C GLY A 58 -4.03 -19.04 -27.06
N LEU A 59 -5.02 -19.57 -26.34
CA LEU A 59 -4.85 -20.62 -25.32
C LEU A 59 -5.72 -21.83 -25.59
N THR A 60 -5.21 -22.98 -25.17
CA THR A 60 -5.99 -24.23 -25.10
C THR A 60 -6.81 -24.28 -23.81
N ALA A 61 -7.92 -25.04 -23.81
CA ALA A 61 -8.73 -25.28 -22.61
C ALA A 61 -7.89 -25.80 -21.43
N ALA A 62 -6.96 -26.72 -21.69
CA ALA A 62 -6.06 -27.25 -20.67
C ALA A 62 -5.14 -26.19 -20.02
N GLN A 63 -4.76 -25.15 -20.77
CA GLN A 63 -3.96 -24.05 -20.21
C GLN A 63 -4.81 -23.14 -19.34
N ALA A 64 -6.06 -22.85 -19.74
CA ALA A 64 -6.99 -22.09 -18.90
C ALA A 64 -7.32 -22.85 -17.61
N GLU A 65 -7.64 -24.15 -17.71
CA GLU A 65 -7.86 -25.04 -16.56
C GLU A 65 -6.67 -25.06 -15.59
N SER A 66 -5.44 -25.10 -16.11
CA SER A 66 -4.23 -25.07 -15.28
C SER A 66 -4.11 -23.77 -14.48
N ILE A 67 -4.36 -22.60 -15.10
CA ILE A 67 -4.29 -21.32 -14.38
C ILE A 67 -5.36 -21.28 -13.29
N MET A 68 -6.58 -21.75 -13.58
CA MET A 68 -7.68 -21.77 -12.61
C MET A 68 -7.42 -22.72 -11.44
N SER A 69 -6.81 -23.88 -11.73
CA SER A 69 -6.38 -24.83 -10.69
C SER A 69 -5.34 -24.19 -9.77
N ASP A 70 -4.32 -23.54 -10.33
CA ASP A 70 -3.26 -22.93 -9.51
C ASP A 70 -3.85 -21.82 -8.62
N VAL A 71 -4.74 -20.97 -9.14
CA VAL A 71 -5.43 -19.93 -8.36
C VAL A 71 -6.32 -20.53 -7.27
N ASN A 72 -7.06 -21.60 -7.58
CA ASN A 72 -7.85 -22.33 -6.58
C ASN A 72 -6.96 -22.89 -5.46
N ASP A 73 -5.88 -23.57 -5.83
CA ASP A 73 -4.99 -24.23 -4.88
C ASP A 73 -4.34 -23.20 -3.95
N TRP A 74 -3.95 -22.04 -4.48
CA TRP A 74 -3.49 -20.91 -3.68
C TRP A 74 -4.57 -20.41 -2.70
N TYR A 75 -5.82 -20.20 -3.14
CA TYR A 75 -6.89 -19.77 -2.24
C TYR A 75 -7.22 -20.80 -1.16
N VAL A 76 -7.15 -22.09 -1.49
CA VAL A 76 -7.29 -23.19 -0.52
C VAL A 76 -6.16 -23.14 0.49
N GLU A 77 -4.92 -22.91 0.06
CA GLU A 77 -3.75 -22.81 0.93
C GLU A 77 -3.83 -21.59 1.87
N VAL A 78 -3.98 -20.38 1.33
CA VAL A 78 -3.92 -19.14 2.12
C VAL A 78 -5.03 -19.02 3.16
N SER A 79 -6.15 -19.73 2.94
CA SER A 79 -7.33 -19.77 3.80
C SER A 79 -7.37 -20.99 4.72
N ALA A 80 -6.35 -21.85 4.71
CA ALA A 80 -6.34 -23.13 5.42
C ALA A 80 -7.57 -24.02 5.09
N GLY A 81 -7.98 -24.02 3.82
CA GLY A 81 -9.09 -24.79 3.28
C GLY A 81 -10.48 -24.23 3.57
N LYS A 82 -10.58 -23.01 4.11
CA LYS A 82 -11.86 -22.37 4.41
C LYS A 82 -12.60 -21.93 3.15
N VAL A 83 -11.90 -21.58 2.07
CA VAL A 83 -12.51 -21.27 0.77
C VAL A 83 -11.93 -22.14 -0.34
N TRP A 84 -12.77 -22.49 -1.31
CA TRP A 84 -12.33 -23.14 -2.55
C TRP A 84 -13.23 -22.72 -3.71
N PHE A 85 -12.70 -22.88 -4.93
CA PHE A 85 -13.30 -22.39 -6.15
C PHE A 85 -13.81 -23.51 -7.04
N ASN A 86 -15.05 -23.36 -7.50
CA ASN A 86 -15.65 -24.21 -8.52
C ASN A 86 -15.80 -23.43 -9.82
N TRP A 87 -14.89 -23.67 -10.75
CA TRP A 87 -14.80 -22.95 -12.01
C TRP A 87 -15.66 -23.57 -13.10
N THR A 88 -16.46 -22.74 -13.76
CA THR A 88 -16.99 -23.01 -15.09
C THR A 88 -16.25 -22.13 -16.09
N ILE A 89 -15.76 -22.74 -17.17
CA ILE A 89 -15.01 -22.04 -18.22
C ILE A 89 -15.84 -22.07 -19.50
N THR A 90 -16.08 -20.91 -20.09
CA THR A 90 -16.81 -20.81 -21.35
C THR A 90 -15.96 -21.27 -22.54
N ASP A 91 -16.62 -21.54 -23.68
CA ASP A 91 -15.92 -21.49 -24.96
C ASP A 91 -15.45 -20.05 -25.27
N TRP A 92 -14.59 -19.91 -26.27
CA TRP A 92 -14.09 -18.60 -26.69
C TRP A 92 -15.15 -17.80 -27.45
N TYR A 93 -15.46 -16.61 -26.95
CA TYR A 93 -16.35 -15.66 -27.62
C TYR A 93 -15.55 -14.67 -28.48
N ALA A 94 -15.88 -14.60 -29.77
CA ALA A 94 -15.32 -13.64 -30.70
C ALA A 94 -16.12 -12.32 -30.63
N LEU A 95 -15.55 -11.27 -30.05
CA LEU A 95 -16.20 -9.95 -29.91
C LEU A 95 -15.46 -8.89 -30.74
N ASP A 96 -16.20 -7.95 -31.34
CA ASP A 96 -15.64 -6.82 -32.11
C ASP A 96 -15.13 -5.71 -31.16
N ASP A 97 -14.34 -4.75 -31.65
CA ASP A 97 -13.74 -3.69 -30.81
C ASP A 97 -14.79 -2.85 -30.04
N ALA A 98 -15.98 -2.67 -30.62
CA ALA A 98 -17.15 -2.06 -29.96
C ALA A 98 -17.89 -3.06 -29.03
N GLY A 99 -17.67 -4.34 -29.25
CA GLY A 99 -18.16 -5.52 -28.54
C GLY A 99 -17.45 -5.81 -27.22
N TYR A 100 -16.31 -5.19 -26.93
CA TYR A 100 -15.61 -5.28 -25.64
C TYR A 100 -16.22 -4.40 -24.53
N SER A 101 -17.52 -4.14 -24.59
CA SER A 101 -18.20 -3.55 -23.44
C SER A 101 -18.40 -4.61 -22.37
N ASN A 102 -18.38 -4.21 -21.09
CA ASN A 102 -18.52 -5.15 -19.98
C ASN A 102 -19.78 -6.01 -20.11
N GLN A 103 -20.86 -5.42 -20.62
CA GLN A 103 -22.16 -6.05 -20.81
C GLN A 103 -22.17 -7.13 -21.89
N ASN A 104 -21.35 -6.99 -22.93
CA ASN A 104 -21.38 -7.90 -24.08
C ASN A 104 -20.74 -9.26 -23.78
N ALA A 105 -19.72 -9.31 -22.91
CA ALA A 105 -19.12 -10.57 -22.49
C ALA A 105 -20.10 -11.41 -21.65
N TYR A 106 -20.78 -10.77 -20.69
CA TYR A 106 -21.85 -11.41 -19.92
C TYR A 106 -23.03 -11.82 -20.80
N GLN A 107 -23.43 -10.97 -21.75
CA GLN A 107 -24.50 -11.29 -22.69
C GLN A 107 -24.14 -12.50 -23.56
N ALA A 108 -22.91 -12.56 -24.08
CA ALA A 108 -22.46 -13.70 -24.87
C ALA A 108 -22.51 -15.02 -24.06
N ALA A 109 -22.11 -14.99 -22.78
CA ALA A 109 -22.23 -16.16 -21.91
C ALA A 109 -23.70 -16.54 -21.64
N ALA A 110 -24.58 -15.56 -21.42
CA ALA A 110 -26.01 -15.80 -21.23
C ALA A 110 -26.68 -16.37 -22.50
N ASP A 111 -26.32 -15.85 -23.68
CA ASP A 111 -26.82 -16.32 -24.98
C ASP A 111 -26.36 -17.76 -25.30
N ASP A 112 -25.17 -18.16 -24.81
CA ASP A 112 -24.68 -19.53 -24.88
C ASP A 112 -25.34 -20.47 -23.84
N GLY A 113 -26.23 -19.92 -23.01
CA GLY A 113 -27.08 -20.68 -22.09
C GLY A 113 -26.55 -20.80 -20.66
N HIS A 114 -25.55 -20.02 -20.27
CA HIS A 114 -25.12 -19.94 -18.87
C HIS A 114 -26.11 -19.09 -18.06
N ASP A 115 -26.69 -19.67 -17.00
CA ASP A 115 -27.48 -18.92 -16.03
C ASP A 115 -26.53 -18.12 -15.11
N LEU A 116 -26.38 -16.82 -15.39
CA LEU A 116 -25.45 -15.96 -14.65
C LEU A 116 -25.81 -15.86 -13.16
N ALA A 117 -27.06 -16.12 -12.76
CA ALA A 117 -27.45 -16.09 -11.35
C ALA A 117 -26.94 -17.30 -10.54
N GLU A 118 -26.40 -18.33 -11.21
CA GLU A 118 -25.79 -19.50 -10.54
C GLU A 118 -24.32 -19.30 -10.17
N TYR A 119 -23.71 -18.16 -10.48
CA TYR A 119 -22.31 -17.90 -10.17
C TYR A 119 -22.19 -16.78 -9.13
N ASP A 120 -21.20 -16.93 -8.27
CA ASP A 120 -20.92 -16.01 -7.18
C ASP A 120 -19.90 -14.94 -7.62
N ARG A 121 -19.00 -15.26 -8.58
CA ARG A 121 -17.95 -14.36 -9.08
C ARG A 121 -17.65 -14.59 -10.57
N PHE A 122 -17.07 -13.59 -11.23
CA PHE A 122 -16.81 -13.65 -12.68
C PHE A 122 -15.40 -13.17 -13.02
N VAL A 123 -14.79 -13.84 -14.00
CA VAL A 123 -13.49 -13.46 -14.56
C VAL A 123 -13.62 -13.35 -16.06
N VAL A 124 -13.06 -12.30 -16.66
CA VAL A 124 -13.04 -12.13 -18.11
C VAL A 124 -11.58 -12.20 -18.59
N GLY A 125 -11.26 -13.32 -19.24
CA GLY A 125 -9.92 -13.58 -19.77
C GLY A 125 -9.76 -13.01 -21.18
N LEU A 126 -8.96 -11.95 -21.34
CA LEU A 126 -8.75 -11.26 -22.60
C LEU A 126 -7.45 -11.72 -23.27
N GLN A 127 -7.53 -12.03 -24.57
CA GLN A 127 -6.37 -12.54 -25.30
C GLN A 127 -5.28 -11.48 -25.57
N ASP A 128 -5.60 -10.29 -26.10
CA ASP A 128 -4.59 -9.31 -26.55
C ASP A 128 -5.10 -7.85 -26.55
N LEU A 129 -4.66 -6.99 -25.61
CA LEU A 129 -4.89 -5.53 -25.69
C LEU A 129 -3.73 -4.70 -25.10
N THR A 130 -3.32 -3.64 -25.78
CA THR A 130 -2.13 -2.82 -25.42
C THR A 130 -2.39 -1.39 -24.97
N SER A 131 -3.63 -0.93 -24.75
CA SER A 131 -3.85 0.47 -24.25
C SER A 131 -5.00 0.70 -23.26
N ARG A 132 -5.91 -0.26 -23.04
CA ARG A 132 -7.01 -0.11 -22.05
C ARG A 132 -6.84 -1.09 -20.88
N SER A 133 -5.73 -0.96 -20.14
CA SER A 133 -5.56 -1.68 -18.86
C SER A 133 -6.11 -0.78 -17.79
N ILE A 134 -7.31 -1.08 -17.35
CA ILE A 134 -7.66 -0.80 -15.97
C ILE A 134 -8.31 -2.10 -15.55
N SER A 135 -7.59 -2.92 -14.80
CA SER A 135 -8.27 -3.92 -14.00
C SER A 135 -9.17 -3.11 -13.06
N THR A 136 -10.45 -3.02 -13.39
CA THR A 136 -11.40 -2.19 -12.63
C THR A 136 -12.03 -3.11 -11.61
N GLN A 137 -11.53 -3.11 -10.37
CA GLN A 137 -11.86 -4.19 -9.44
C GLN A 137 -12.38 -3.70 -8.10
N GLY A 138 -13.58 -4.17 -7.84
CA GLY A 138 -14.37 -3.95 -6.66
C GLY A 138 -15.66 -4.73 -6.86
N VAL A 139 -16.36 -4.99 -5.78
CA VAL A 139 -17.71 -5.54 -5.86
C VAL A 139 -18.61 -4.51 -6.56
N GLN A 140 -19.05 -4.80 -7.78
CA GLN A 140 -19.84 -3.87 -8.60
C GLN A 140 -21.22 -4.45 -8.93
N HIS A 141 -22.21 -3.56 -9.02
CA HIS A 141 -23.56 -3.90 -9.47
C HIS A 141 -23.61 -3.83 -10.99
N TYR A 142 -23.92 -4.96 -11.63
CA TYR A 142 -24.14 -5.02 -13.07
C TYR A 142 -25.59 -5.36 -13.37
N ASN A 143 -26.19 -4.57 -14.27
CA ASN A 143 -27.48 -4.89 -14.86
C ASN A 143 -27.23 -5.52 -16.24
N VAL A 144 -27.32 -6.85 -16.32
CA VAL A 144 -27.21 -7.59 -17.58
C VAL A 144 -28.60 -7.79 -18.14
N THR A 145 -28.93 -7.09 -19.23
CA THR A 145 -30.23 -7.23 -19.88
C THR A 145 -30.14 -8.30 -20.96
N THR A 146 -30.66 -9.47 -20.66
CA THR A 146 -30.86 -10.57 -21.61
C THR A 146 -32.18 -10.41 -22.36
N ASP A 147 -32.39 -11.24 -23.40
CA ASP A 147 -33.66 -11.28 -24.14
C ASP A 147 -34.89 -11.57 -23.25
N ASP A 148 -34.70 -12.25 -22.12
CA ASP A 148 -35.76 -12.72 -21.23
C ASP A 148 -35.92 -11.88 -19.94
N ALA A 149 -34.86 -11.25 -19.42
CA ALA A 149 -34.88 -10.46 -18.19
C ALA A 149 -33.63 -9.58 -17.98
N THR A 150 -33.72 -8.59 -17.09
CA THR A 150 -32.54 -7.93 -16.49
C THR A 150 -32.10 -8.70 -15.25
N ILE A 151 -30.83 -9.14 -15.26
CA ILE A 151 -30.17 -9.82 -14.14
C ILE A 151 -29.33 -8.76 -13.41
N HIS A 152 -29.53 -8.66 -12.09
CA HIS A 152 -28.75 -7.81 -11.20
C HIS A 152 -27.64 -8.66 -10.57
N LEU A 153 -26.38 -8.41 -10.95
CA LEU A 153 -25.21 -9.15 -10.48
C LEU A 153 -24.39 -8.28 -9.54
N LEU A 154 -24.05 -8.83 -8.38
CA LEU A 154 -23.03 -8.28 -7.49
C LEU A 154 -21.77 -9.11 -7.69
N ALA A 155 -20.87 -8.63 -8.54
CA ALA A 155 -19.70 -9.41 -8.96
C ALA A 155 -18.44 -8.57 -8.89
N SER A 156 -17.35 -9.16 -8.41
CA SER A 156 -16.03 -8.68 -8.79
C SER A 156 -15.73 -9.21 -10.18
N ARG A 157 -15.18 -8.34 -11.02
CA ARG A 157 -14.76 -8.67 -12.37
C ARG A 157 -13.24 -8.55 -12.44
N CYS A 158 -12.59 -9.66 -12.74
CA CYS A 158 -11.17 -9.66 -13.05
C CYS A 158 -10.94 -9.68 -14.57
N ASP A 159 -10.50 -8.54 -15.13
CA ASP A 159 -10.08 -8.42 -16.51
C ASP A 159 -8.59 -8.71 -16.63
N VAL A 160 -8.25 -9.88 -17.19
CA VAL A 160 -6.85 -10.28 -17.30
C VAL A 160 -6.36 -10.12 -18.73
N LYS A 161 -5.42 -9.18 -18.93
CA LYS A 161 -4.74 -9.02 -20.20
C LYS A 161 -3.74 -10.14 -20.43
N ARG A 162 -3.60 -10.56 -21.69
CA ARG A 162 -2.66 -11.61 -22.08
C ARG A 162 -2.79 -12.77 -21.11
N PHE A 163 -4.03 -13.26 -20.92
CA PHE A 163 -4.36 -14.36 -20.00
C PHE A 163 -3.47 -15.61 -20.18
N ALA A 164 -2.72 -15.68 -21.28
CA ALA A 164 -1.69 -16.66 -21.59
C ALA A 164 -0.31 -16.47 -20.92
N ASP A 165 -0.11 -15.40 -20.13
CA ASP A 165 1.22 -14.96 -19.70
C ASP A 165 1.51 -15.27 -18.22
N THR A 166 2.35 -16.30 -18.00
CA THR A 166 3.28 -16.48 -16.87
C THR A 166 2.72 -16.37 -15.43
N ASN A 167 3.61 -16.28 -14.42
CA ASN A 167 3.28 -16.03 -13.01
C ASN A 167 2.51 -14.72 -12.82
N SER A 168 2.65 -13.76 -13.75
CA SER A 168 1.96 -12.47 -13.70
C SER A 168 0.43 -12.63 -13.73
N THR A 169 -0.11 -13.47 -14.63
CA THR A 169 -1.56 -13.73 -14.72
C THR A 169 -2.10 -14.28 -13.39
N ARG A 170 -1.37 -15.23 -12.79
CA ARG A 170 -1.78 -15.88 -11.52
C ARG A 170 -1.83 -14.88 -10.37
N ASN A 171 -0.76 -14.09 -10.21
CA ASN A 171 -0.66 -13.08 -9.15
C ASN A 171 -1.74 -11.99 -9.31
N THR A 172 -1.92 -11.49 -10.54
CA THR A 172 -3.02 -10.56 -10.84
C THR A 172 -4.35 -11.18 -10.45
N MET A 173 -4.67 -12.40 -10.89
CA MET A 173 -5.95 -13.02 -10.52
C MET A 173 -6.15 -13.17 -9.02
N THR A 174 -5.12 -13.51 -8.25
CA THR A 174 -5.26 -13.66 -6.80
C THR A 174 -5.49 -12.33 -6.09
N HIS A 175 -4.76 -11.27 -6.45
CA HIS A 175 -4.97 -9.90 -5.96
C HIS A 175 -6.42 -9.44 -6.22
N GLU A 176 -6.84 -9.63 -7.46
CA GLU A 176 -8.04 -9.07 -8.02
C GLU A 176 -9.32 -9.78 -7.53
N LEU A 177 -9.22 -11.10 -7.35
CA LEU A 177 -10.21 -11.84 -6.59
C LEU A 177 -10.22 -11.41 -5.11
N GLY A 178 -9.13 -10.89 -4.54
CA GLY A 178 -9.11 -10.36 -3.17
C GLY A 178 -10.11 -9.21 -2.96
N HIS A 179 -10.24 -8.29 -3.94
CA HIS A 179 -11.29 -7.26 -3.92
C HIS A 179 -12.70 -7.84 -3.88
N SER A 180 -12.90 -9.04 -4.43
CA SER A 180 -14.19 -9.74 -4.37
C SER A 180 -14.55 -10.21 -2.96
N PHE A 181 -13.58 -10.36 -2.08
CA PHE A 181 -13.76 -10.60 -0.65
C PHE A 181 -13.86 -9.30 0.16
N GLY A 182 -13.88 -8.14 -0.52
CA GLY A 182 -13.98 -6.85 0.14
C GLY A 182 -12.66 -6.34 0.69
N LEU A 183 -11.52 -6.80 0.16
CA LEU A 183 -10.19 -6.34 0.59
C LEU A 183 -9.79 -5.00 -0.07
N SER A 184 -9.05 -4.17 0.67
CA SER A 184 -8.41 -2.95 0.17
C SER A 184 -7.05 -3.30 -0.38
N HIS A 185 -6.45 -2.40 -1.17
CA HIS A 185 -5.02 -2.52 -1.41
C HIS A 185 -4.28 -2.47 -0.07
N ALA A 186 -3.22 -3.27 0.04
CA ALA A 186 -2.27 -3.18 1.14
C ALA A 186 -1.29 -2.06 0.83
N MET A 187 -1.35 -1.00 1.63
CA MET A 187 -0.57 0.21 1.43
C MET A 187 0.73 0.17 2.22
N PHE A 188 1.64 1.10 1.94
CA PHE A 188 2.83 1.34 2.75
C PHE A 188 2.95 2.83 3.07
N ASN A 189 3.19 3.15 4.33
CA ASN A 189 3.46 4.49 4.82
C ASN A 189 4.99 4.68 4.88
N GLY A 190 5.55 5.28 3.82
CA GLY A 190 6.99 5.53 3.73
C GLY A 190 7.40 6.78 4.50
N SER A 191 8.45 6.67 5.32
CA SER A 191 8.92 7.81 6.13
C SER A 191 9.61 8.91 5.31
N ILE A 192 10.18 8.55 4.15
CA ILE A 192 10.96 9.45 3.30
C ILE A 192 10.06 10.41 2.51
N SER A 193 9.08 9.88 1.80
CA SER A 193 8.20 10.69 0.95
C SER A 193 7.06 11.35 1.73
N GLY A 194 6.75 10.89 2.95
CA GLY A 194 5.54 11.28 3.67
C GLY A 194 4.23 10.86 2.98
N GLU A 195 4.35 10.15 1.85
CA GLU A 195 3.23 9.66 1.04
C GLU A 195 2.91 8.21 1.41
N VAL A 196 1.63 7.89 1.33
CA VAL A 196 1.16 6.51 1.46
C VAL A 196 1.07 5.89 0.07
N ASP A 197 1.99 4.98 -0.26
CA ASP A 197 1.92 4.20 -1.50
C ASP A 197 0.72 3.25 -1.44
N SER A 198 -0.23 3.47 -2.34
CA SER A 198 -1.48 2.71 -2.42
C SER A 198 -1.31 1.21 -2.63
N TYR A 199 -0.16 0.76 -3.15
CA TYR A 199 0.18 -0.66 -3.29
C TYR A 199 1.51 -1.00 -2.60
N GLY A 200 2.02 -0.14 -1.73
CA GLY A 200 3.43 -0.23 -1.34
C GLY A 200 3.81 -1.44 -0.49
N ASN A 201 2.85 -2.22 0.02
CA ASN A 201 3.17 -3.44 0.76
C ASN A 201 3.54 -4.60 -0.18
N GLN A 202 4.84 -4.91 -0.31
CA GLN A 202 5.32 -6.02 -1.16
C GLN A 202 5.10 -7.42 -0.59
N TYR A 203 4.61 -7.54 0.64
CA TYR A 203 4.43 -8.81 1.37
C TYR A 203 2.98 -9.23 1.52
N ASP A 204 2.09 -8.46 0.92
CA ASP A 204 0.67 -8.77 0.84
C ASP A 204 0.27 -8.89 -0.64
N SER A 205 -0.54 -9.89 -0.96
CA SER A 205 -1.08 -10.06 -2.31
C SER A 205 -1.91 -8.86 -2.77
N MET A 206 -2.47 -8.07 -1.83
CA MET A 206 -3.20 -6.84 -2.12
C MET A 206 -2.29 -5.62 -2.30
N GLY A 207 -0.96 -5.75 -2.20
CA GLY A 207 -0.01 -4.69 -2.51
C GLY A 207 0.78 -4.98 -3.79
N SER A 208 2.04 -4.55 -3.85
CA SER A 208 2.91 -4.58 -5.04
C SER A 208 3.76 -5.85 -5.13
N SER A 209 3.34 -6.92 -4.44
CA SER A 209 4.11 -8.15 -4.35
C SER A 209 4.48 -8.72 -5.72
N SER A 210 5.78 -8.96 -5.92
CA SER A 210 6.30 -9.54 -7.16
C SER A 210 6.26 -11.08 -7.18
N THR A 211 6.02 -11.69 -6.01
CA THR A 211 5.89 -13.13 -5.77
C THR A 211 4.46 -13.49 -5.33
N TRP A 212 4.16 -14.77 -5.22
CA TRP A 212 2.79 -15.24 -4.93
C TRP A 212 2.49 -15.30 -3.42
N ARG A 213 2.72 -14.20 -2.73
CA ARG A 213 2.59 -14.07 -1.26
C ARG A 213 1.17 -14.26 -0.77
N HIS A 214 0.99 -14.62 0.50
CA HIS A 214 -0.30 -14.63 1.21
C HIS A 214 -0.81 -13.22 1.56
N PHE A 215 -2.13 -13.07 1.76
CA PHE A 215 -2.70 -11.88 2.41
C PHE A 215 -2.16 -11.70 3.84
N GLY A 216 -2.09 -10.46 4.30
CA GLY A 216 -1.71 -10.08 5.66
C GLY A 216 -2.73 -10.47 6.72
N ALA A 217 -2.27 -10.46 7.97
CA ALA A 217 -3.02 -10.86 9.15
C ALA A 217 -4.30 -10.05 9.30
N ALA A 218 -4.26 -8.74 9.02
CA ALA A 218 -5.45 -7.88 9.08
C ALA A 218 -6.57 -8.40 8.14
N TYR A 219 -6.23 -8.76 6.90
CA TYR A 219 -7.19 -9.25 5.91
C TYR A 219 -7.62 -10.69 6.18
N LYS A 220 -6.68 -11.59 6.51
CA LYS A 220 -7.01 -12.97 6.88
C LYS A 220 -7.91 -13.01 8.12
N HIS A 221 -7.67 -12.15 9.10
CA HIS A 221 -8.49 -12.05 10.30
C HIS A 221 -9.87 -11.43 10.01
N GLN A 222 -9.94 -10.39 9.16
CA GLN A 222 -11.22 -9.85 8.68
C GLN A 222 -12.10 -10.94 8.08
N MET A 223 -11.54 -11.79 7.22
CA MET A 223 -12.26 -12.86 6.54
C MET A 223 -12.55 -14.08 7.43
N GLY A 224 -12.07 -14.08 8.68
CA GLY A 224 -12.15 -15.25 9.57
C GLY A 224 -11.22 -16.40 9.17
N TRP A 225 -10.29 -16.17 8.24
CA TRP A 225 -9.30 -17.17 7.81
C TRP A 225 -8.24 -17.43 8.86
N LEU A 226 -7.90 -16.40 9.65
CA LEU A 226 -7.29 -16.54 10.96
C LEU A 226 -8.33 -16.18 12.02
N ASP A 227 -8.36 -16.93 13.12
CA ASP A 227 -9.27 -16.68 14.24
C ASP A 227 -8.64 -15.79 15.34
N ASP A 228 -9.42 -15.45 16.36
CA ASP A 228 -8.97 -14.62 17.50
C ASP A 228 -7.84 -15.26 18.34
N VAL A 229 -7.61 -16.57 18.21
CA VAL A 229 -6.49 -17.27 18.88
C VAL A 229 -5.23 -17.16 18.02
N GLN A 230 -5.38 -17.23 16.70
CA GLN A 230 -4.28 -17.03 15.76
C GLN A 230 -3.90 -15.55 15.60
N VAL A 231 -4.82 -14.62 15.88
CA VAL A 231 -4.54 -13.18 15.94
C VAL A 231 -4.85 -12.65 17.34
N GLU A 232 -3.91 -12.91 18.24
CA GLU A 232 -4.04 -12.61 19.66
C GLU A 232 -4.19 -11.10 19.89
N LEU A 233 -5.22 -10.71 20.64
CA LEU A 233 -5.37 -9.35 21.12
C LEU A 233 -4.43 -9.10 22.32
N VAL A 234 -3.42 -8.27 22.09
CA VAL A 234 -2.46 -7.88 23.12
C VAL A 234 -3.04 -6.73 23.95
N SER A 235 -3.06 -6.91 25.27
CA SER A 235 -3.64 -5.94 26.21
C SER A 235 -2.80 -5.74 27.48
N GLN A 236 -1.63 -6.37 27.54
CA GLN A 236 -0.72 -6.32 28.69
C GLN A 236 0.73 -6.29 28.17
N SER A 237 1.61 -5.60 28.89
CA SER A 237 3.02 -5.62 28.56
C SER A 237 3.61 -7.02 28.74
N GLY A 238 4.59 -7.36 27.91
CA GLY A 238 5.34 -8.62 28.01
C GLY A 238 5.80 -9.17 26.67
N ASP A 239 6.36 -10.38 26.73
CA ASP A 239 6.90 -11.07 25.57
C ASP A 239 5.85 -11.94 24.90
N TYR A 240 5.76 -11.82 23.57
CA TYR A 240 4.84 -12.55 22.71
C TYR A 240 5.60 -13.20 21.55
N THR A 241 5.12 -14.34 21.08
CA THR A 241 5.77 -15.08 19.99
C THR A 241 4.90 -15.01 18.74
N LEU A 242 5.46 -14.58 17.61
CA LEU A 242 4.87 -14.60 16.28
C LEU A 242 5.33 -15.85 15.52
N LYS A 243 4.48 -16.36 14.64
CA LYS A 243 4.80 -17.46 13.71
C LYS A 243 4.35 -17.12 12.29
N PRO A 244 5.07 -17.58 11.25
CA PRO A 244 4.74 -17.26 9.85
C PRO A 244 3.28 -17.47 9.50
N LEU A 245 2.68 -16.54 8.74
CA LEU A 245 1.28 -16.61 8.29
C LEU A 245 1.02 -17.73 7.28
N GLU A 246 2.09 -18.33 6.75
CA GLU A 246 2.10 -19.46 5.84
C GLU A 246 2.10 -20.81 6.59
N ASP A 247 2.39 -20.84 7.90
CA ASP A 247 2.44 -22.07 8.70
C ASP A 247 1.04 -22.49 9.19
N ASP A 248 0.82 -23.79 9.38
CA ASP A 248 -0.36 -24.37 10.03
C ASP A 248 -0.53 -23.83 11.47
N GLU A 249 0.56 -23.46 12.14
CA GLU A 249 0.59 -22.84 13.46
C GLU A 249 0.71 -21.30 13.42
N ALA A 250 0.29 -20.66 12.32
CA ALA A 250 0.32 -19.20 12.16
C ALA A 250 -0.19 -18.46 13.40
N HIS A 251 0.60 -17.48 13.86
CA HIS A 251 0.30 -16.66 15.01
C HIS A 251 0.76 -15.22 14.79
N ALA A 252 -0.20 -14.31 14.75
CA ALA A 252 -0.04 -12.87 14.64
C ALA A 252 -0.58 -12.18 15.90
N LEU A 253 -0.24 -10.91 16.08
CA LEU A 253 -0.75 -10.11 17.18
C LEU A 253 -1.55 -8.93 16.63
N ARG A 254 -2.54 -8.46 17.40
CA ARG A 254 -3.18 -7.17 17.19
C ARG A 254 -3.19 -6.36 18.47
N ILE A 255 -2.95 -5.07 18.36
CA ILE A 255 -2.89 -4.12 19.46
C ILE A 255 -3.88 -3.00 19.18
N SER A 256 -4.85 -2.76 20.08
CA SER A 256 -5.78 -1.64 19.95
C SER A 256 -5.08 -0.33 20.29
N ILE A 257 -5.26 0.69 19.45
CA ILE A 257 -4.85 2.08 19.74
C ILE A 257 -6.03 2.97 20.15
N GLY A 258 -7.18 2.34 20.43
CA GLY A 258 -8.39 2.99 20.87
C GLY A 258 -9.30 3.50 19.74
N MET A 259 -10.35 4.21 20.15
CA MET A 259 -11.33 4.80 19.24
C MET A 259 -10.78 6.11 18.67
N ILE A 260 -10.64 6.17 17.36
CA ILE A 260 -10.21 7.35 16.62
C ILE A 260 -11.45 8.06 16.05
N GLU A 261 -11.46 9.39 16.16
CA GLU A 261 -12.47 10.25 15.54
C GLU A 261 -12.09 10.50 14.08
N GLU A 262 -12.94 10.08 13.16
CA GLU A 262 -12.75 10.27 11.73
C GLU A 262 -13.82 11.21 11.17
N VAL A 263 -13.41 12.13 10.29
CA VAL A 263 -14.32 13.06 9.61
C VAL A 263 -14.40 12.69 8.14
N ASN A 264 -15.45 11.98 7.76
CA ASN A 264 -15.68 11.51 6.39
C ASN A 264 -16.85 12.29 5.78
N ASN A 265 -16.59 13.07 4.73
CA ASN A 265 -17.61 13.90 4.05
C ASN A 265 -18.42 14.82 4.98
N GLY A 266 -17.82 15.26 6.10
CA GLY A 266 -18.45 16.11 7.11
C GLY A 266 -19.26 15.35 8.18
N GLU A 267 -19.28 14.02 8.14
CA GLU A 267 -19.80 13.15 9.19
C GLU A 267 -18.68 12.70 10.12
N VAL A 268 -18.95 12.70 11.43
CA VAL A 268 -18.00 12.27 12.46
C VAL A 268 -18.31 10.83 12.85
N THR A 269 -17.39 9.92 12.58
CA THR A 269 -17.45 8.52 12.99
C THR A 269 -16.39 8.21 14.02
N PHE A 270 -16.65 7.25 14.90
CA PHE A 270 -15.66 6.73 15.85
C PHE A 270 -15.39 5.28 15.49
N ALA A 271 -14.13 4.96 15.25
CA ALA A 271 -13.73 3.63 14.84
C ALA A 271 -12.52 3.16 15.65
N GLU A 272 -12.48 1.88 16.02
CA GLU A 272 -11.34 1.31 16.72
C GLU A 272 -10.26 0.94 15.69
N HIS A 273 -9.04 1.44 15.90
CA HIS A 273 -7.91 1.11 15.04
C HIS A 273 -6.99 0.12 15.75
N PHE A 274 -6.26 -0.65 14.94
CA PHE A 274 -5.34 -1.66 15.44
C PHE A 274 -3.99 -1.58 14.72
N TYR A 275 -2.94 -1.95 15.43
CA TYR A 275 -1.71 -2.41 14.79
C TYR A 275 -1.68 -3.93 14.76
N TYR A 276 -1.45 -4.50 13.59
CA TYR A 276 -1.23 -5.94 13.40
C TYR A 276 0.27 -6.20 13.24
N LEU A 277 0.80 -7.16 13.99
CA LEU A 277 2.18 -7.61 13.89
C LEU A 277 2.17 -9.00 13.28
N GLU A 278 2.95 -9.19 12.22
CA GLU A 278 3.03 -10.46 11.49
C GLU A 278 4.47 -10.76 11.05
N VAL A 279 4.74 -12.05 10.79
CA VAL A 279 5.98 -12.53 10.19
C VAL A 279 5.67 -13.48 9.05
N ARG A 280 6.62 -13.65 8.13
CA ARG A 280 6.44 -14.40 6.87
C ARG A 280 7.49 -15.50 6.74
N ASP A 281 7.16 -16.59 6.05
CA ASP A 281 8.12 -17.65 5.79
C ASP A 281 9.25 -17.17 4.85
N VAL A 282 10.48 -17.50 5.24
CA VAL A 282 11.73 -17.17 4.54
C VAL A 282 11.95 -18.07 3.31
N GLN A 283 11.34 -19.26 3.25
CA GLN A 283 11.69 -20.29 2.26
C GLN A 283 11.11 -20.10 0.84
N GLU A 284 10.17 -19.19 0.62
CA GLU A 284 9.76 -18.83 -0.73
C GLU A 284 10.88 -18.05 -1.43
N ALA A 285 11.72 -18.78 -2.17
CA ALA A 285 12.88 -18.24 -2.87
C ALA A 285 12.55 -16.95 -3.64
N GLU A 286 13.03 -15.84 -3.11
CA GLU A 286 13.01 -14.52 -3.74
C GLU A 286 13.93 -14.55 -4.96
N THR A 287 13.43 -15.00 -6.11
CA THR A 287 14.11 -14.72 -7.38
C THR A 287 13.53 -13.47 -7.99
N ASN A 288 14.33 -12.41 -8.12
CA ASN A 288 13.93 -11.25 -8.89
C ASN A 288 13.62 -11.64 -10.36
N LYS A 289 13.13 -10.70 -11.17
CA LYS A 289 12.82 -10.92 -12.61
C LYS A 289 14.03 -11.42 -13.44
N HIS A 290 15.24 -11.42 -12.87
CA HIS A 290 16.49 -11.89 -13.46
C HIS A 290 16.97 -13.24 -12.91
N GLY A 291 16.23 -13.87 -11.99
CA GLY A 291 16.59 -15.16 -11.41
C GLY A 291 17.65 -15.08 -10.31
N GLU A 292 17.93 -13.90 -9.78
CA GLU A 292 18.87 -13.71 -8.68
C GLU A 292 18.14 -13.93 -7.36
N VAL A 293 18.69 -14.81 -6.51
CA VAL A 293 18.27 -14.96 -5.12
C VAL A 293 18.59 -13.66 -4.40
N LEU A 294 17.59 -12.92 -3.94
CA LEU A 294 17.81 -11.73 -3.11
C LEU A 294 18.36 -12.20 -1.75
N PRO A 295 19.61 -11.85 -1.38
CA PRO A 295 20.11 -12.08 -0.04
C PRO A 295 19.43 -11.07 0.88
N GLY A 296 18.39 -11.51 1.58
CA GLY A 296 17.55 -10.64 2.42
C GLY A 296 16.32 -11.39 2.90
N ALA A 297 16.54 -12.62 3.38
CA ALA A 297 15.55 -13.45 4.05
C ALA A 297 14.61 -12.59 4.90
N LEU A 298 13.30 -12.78 4.73
CA LEU A 298 12.20 -12.19 5.48
C LEU A 298 12.39 -12.30 7.00
N ASN A 299 13.27 -11.49 7.56
CA ASN A 299 13.75 -11.64 8.93
C ASN A 299 13.47 -10.36 9.70
N GLY A 300 12.19 -10.15 9.99
CA GLY A 300 11.70 -9.10 10.87
C GLY A 300 10.18 -9.16 11.02
N VAL A 301 9.63 -8.21 11.77
CA VAL A 301 8.21 -8.10 12.05
C VAL A 301 7.60 -7.03 11.14
N ILE A 302 6.57 -7.38 10.39
CA ILE A 302 5.79 -6.41 9.61
C ILE A 302 4.75 -5.81 10.54
N ILE A 303 4.67 -4.48 10.57
CA ILE A 303 3.75 -3.72 11.41
C ILE A 303 2.73 -3.03 10.51
N ASN A 304 1.47 -3.46 10.55
CA ASN A 304 0.39 -2.90 9.75
C ASN A 304 -0.55 -2.08 10.64
N HIS A 305 -0.73 -0.79 10.33
CA HIS A 305 -1.85 -0.01 10.85
C HIS A 305 -3.12 -0.40 10.10
N ALA A 306 -4.10 -0.92 10.81
CA ALA A 306 -5.39 -1.31 10.28
C ALA A 306 -6.47 -0.32 10.74
N SER A 307 -7.13 0.32 9.79
CA SER A 307 -8.28 1.20 10.03
C SER A 307 -9.53 0.64 9.34
N PRO A 308 -10.71 0.74 9.95
CA PRO A 308 -11.94 0.39 9.26
C PRO A 308 -12.29 1.48 8.23
N GLN A 309 -12.84 1.07 7.10
CA GLN A 309 -13.34 1.92 6.04
C GLN A 309 -14.83 1.63 5.83
N GLY A 310 -15.63 2.69 5.80
CA GLY A 310 -17.05 2.62 5.52
C GLY A 310 -17.31 2.62 4.02
N GLN A 311 -17.86 1.53 3.47
CA GLN A 311 -18.39 1.50 2.11
C GLN A 311 -19.59 0.56 2.05
N TYR A 312 -20.75 1.07 1.63
CA TYR A 312 -21.98 0.30 1.39
C TYR A 312 -22.50 -0.61 2.53
N GLY A 313 -22.25 -0.26 3.80
CA GLY A 313 -22.71 -1.06 4.95
C GLY A 313 -21.81 -2.25 5.32
N TYR A 314 -20.61 -2.34 4.75
CA TYR A 314 -19.60 -3.35 5.08
C TYR A 314 -18.48 -2.75 5.92
N HIS A 315 -17.91 -3.55 6.82
CA HIS A 315 -16.64 -3.23 7.46
C HIS A 315 -15.49 -3.78 6.62
N LYS A 316 -14.78 -2.87 5.95
CA LYS A 316 -13.55 -3.17 5.23
C LYS A 316 -12.38 -2.67 6.04
N TRP A 317 -11.34 -3.47 6.25
CA TRP A 317 -10.09 -2.95 6.80
C TRP A 317 -9.24 -2.36 5.68
N LEU A 318 -8.58 -1.25 5.98
CA LEU A 318 -7.46 -0.72 5.22
C LEU A 318 -6.21 -1.04 6.02
N ALA A 319 -5.31 -1.85 5.46
CA ALA A 319 -4.03 -2.17 6.07
C ALA A 319 -2.92 -1.33 5.44
N ILE A 320 -2.18 -0.60 6.27
CA ILE A 320 -1.06 0.25 5.88
C ILE A 320 0.18 -0.24 6.64
N ALA A 321 1.09 -0.92 5.94
CA ALA A 321 2.39 -1.28 6.50
C ALA A 321 3.16 -0.01 6.87
N GLN A 322 3.75 0.01 8.05
CA GLN A 322 4.58 1.12 8.50
C GLN A 322 6.04 0.89 8.16
N ASP A 323 6.74 1.97 7.86
CA ASP A 323 8.19 2.02 7.90
C ASP A 323 8.66 1.77 9.34
N ALA A 324 9.29 0.63 9.57
CA ALA A 324 9.77 0.21 10.88
C ALA A 324 11.21 0.67 11.16
N THR A 325 11.88 1.22 10.15
CA THR A 325 13.27 1.65 10.18
C THR A 325 13.44 2.98 9.41
N PRO A 326 12.74 4.05 9.83
CA PRO A 326 12.65 5.31 9.07
C PRO A 326 13.97 6.07 8.90
N GLU A 327 15.00 5.69 9.66
CA GLU A 327 16.33 6.25 9.51
C GLU A 327 17.16 5.63 8.38
N THR A 328 16.70 4.53 7.75
CA THR A 328 17.35 3.98 6.57
C THR A 328 16.81 4.62 5.27
N PRO A 329 17.68 5.05 4.34
CA PRO A 329 17.31 5.87 3.20
C PRO A 329 16.90 4.99 2.02
N THR A 330 15.93 4.10 2.19
CA THR A 330 15.46 3.29 1.06
C THR A 330 14.13 3.81 0.55
N ASP A 331 14.12 4.18 -0.73
CA ASP A 331 12.94 4.61 -1.52
C ASP A 331 12.02 3.44 -1.88
N SER A 332 12.39 2.24 -1.46
CA SER A 332 11.66 1.01 -1.71
C SER A 332 11.04 0.51 -0.41
N SER A 333 9.95 -0.23 -0.54
CA SER A 333 9.33 -1.05 0.51
C SER A 333 10.25 -2.19 0.98
N GLY A 334 11.52 -1.90 1.26
CA GLY A 334 12.49 -2.74 1.95
C GLY A 334 12.49 -2.49 3.47
N ASP A 335 11.85 -1.40 3.92
CA ASP A 335 11.94 -0.84 5.29
C ASP A 335 10.74 -1.13 6.21
N PHE A 336 9.87 -2.04 5.79
CA PHE A 336 8.66 -2.45 6.52
C PHE A 336 8.94 -3.48 7.63
N LEU A 337 10.14 -4.08 7.65
CA LEU A 337 10.51 -5.08 8.65
C LEU A 337 11.11 -4.39 9.86
N LEU A 338 10.50 -4.58 11.04
CA LEU A 338 11.16 -4.33 12.31
C LEU A 338 12.16 -5.46 12.56
N PRO A 339 13.48 -5.22 12.44
CA PRO A 339 14.47 -6.27 12.59
C PRO A 339 14.77 -6.51 14.07
N GLU A 340 15.43 -7.63 14.33
CA GLU A 340 15.86 -7.98 15.68
C GLU A 340 16.66 -6.85 16.33
N GLY A 341 16.23 -6.48 17.53
CA GLY A 341 16.84 -5.47 18.37
C GLY A 341 16.36 -4.05 18.19
N ARG A 342 15.38 -3.86 17.33
CA ARG A 342 14.75 -2.56 17.09
C ARG A 342 13.46 -2.43 17.85
N THR A 343 13.18 -1.20 18.23
CA THR A 343 11.94 -0.79 18.86
C THR A 343 11.17 0.12 17.91
N PHE A 344 9.95 -0.25 17.59
CA PHE A 344 8.97 0.59 16.93
C PHE A 344 8.06 1.22 17.98
N SER A 345 7.99 2.54 18.01
CA SER A 345 7.18 3.28 18.98
C SER A 345 5.97 3.91 18.29
N ILE A 346 4.79 3.68 18.84
CA ILE A 346 3.56 4.34 18.42
C ILE A 346 3.36 5.54 19.35
N ASP A 347 3.93 6.66 18.93
CA ASP A 347 3.89 7.91 19.70
C ASP A 347 2.45 8.40 19.92
N GLY A 348 2.20 9.01 21.09
CA GLY A 348 0.88 9.55 21.46
C GLY A 348 -0.09 8.54 22.09
N VAL A 349 0.13 7.23 21.91
CA VAL A 349 -0.59 6.17 22.63
C VAL A 349 0.32 5.37 23.56
N GLY A 350 1.63 5.56 23.49
CA GLY A 350 2.58 4.99 24.44
C GLY A 350 2.69 3.48 24.30
N ILE A 351 2.95 3.00 23.08
CA ILE A 351 3.14 1.57 22.82
C ILE A 351 4.51 1.41 22.16
N HIS A 352 5.31 0.51 22.69
CA HIS A 352 6.64 0.18 22.20
C HIS A 352 6.71 -1.29 21.85
N ILE A 353 7.18 -1.60 20.64
CA ILE A 353 7.27 -2.96 20.11
C ILE A 353 8.74 -3.22 19.83
N THR A 354 9.39 -4.09 20.61
CA THR A 354 10.79 -4.47 20.39
C THR A 354 10.89 -5.90 19.85
N ALA A 355 11.52 -6.10 18.70
CA ALA A 355 11.82 -7.45 18.23
C ALA A 355 13.01 -8.01 19.03
N LEU A 356 12.78 -9.05 19.84
CA LEU A 356 13.82 -9.62 20.71
C LEU A 356 14.63 -10.74 20.05
N ASN A 357 13.98 -11.55 19.23
CA ASN A 357 14.60 -12.70 18.57
C ASN A 357 13.84 -12.98 17.28
N VAL A 358 14.51 -13.00 16.13
CA VAL A 358 13.88 -13.23 14.83
C VAL A 358 14.54 -14.44 14.18
N THR A 359 13.76 -15.49 13.95
CA THR A 359 14.22 -16.73 13.33
C THR A 359 13.34 -17.08 12.14
N GLU A 360 13.79 -18.04 11.32
CA GLU A 360 13.01 -18.53 10.17
C GLU A 360 11.66 -19.18 10.55
N VAL A 361 11.45 -19.56 11.82
CA VAL A 361 10.27 -20.33 12.26
C VAL A 361 9.43 -19.62 13.33
N GLU A 362 10.04 -18.75 14.13
CA GLU A 362 9.35 -17.99 15.16
C GLU A 362 10.09 -16.68 15.47
N THR A 363 9.33 -15.65 15.83
CA THR A 363 9.87 -14.35 16.25
C THR A 363 9.31 -13.98 17.61
N THR A 364 10.15 -13.58 18.55
CA THR A 364 9.69 -13.06 19.85
C THR A 364 9.75 -11.54 19.83
N VAL A 365 8.65 -10.89 20.21
CA VAL A 365 8.55 -9.44 20.41
C VAL A 365 8.24 -9.14 21.87
N HIS A 366 8.82 -8.08 22.40
CA HIS A 366 8.36 -7.43 23.61
C HIS A 366 7.39 -6.33 23.23
N ILE A 367 6.22 -6.28 23.86
CA ILE A 367 5.28 -5.18 23.72
C ILE A 367 5.16 -4.52 25.07
N GLU A 368 5.43 -3.22 25.12
CA GLU A 368 5.34 -2.41 26.33
C GLU A 368 4.31 -1.31 26.14
N PHE A 369 3.42 -1.17 27.12
CA PHE A 369 2.45 -0.08 27.18
C PHE A 369 2.95 0.93 28.21
N ASP A 370 3.39 2.10 27.71
CA ASP A 370 3.84 3.23 28.52
C ASP A 370 2.83 3.48 29.66
N ASP A 371 3.35 3.51 30.88
CA ASP A 371 2.57 3.76 32.08
C ASP A 371 2.44 5.27 32.39
N GLY A 372 2.95 6.12 31.48
CA GLY A 372 2.96 7.57 31.57
C GLY A 372 4.10 8.11 32.44
N LEU A 373 5.12 7.30 32.72
CA LEU A 373 6.36 7.75 33.34
C LEU A 373 7.29 8.36 32.29
N SER A 374 8.20 9.22 32.74
CA SER A 374 9.26 9.74 31.87
C SER A 374 10.25 8.60 31.64
N ASN A 375 10.36 8.13 30.40
CA ASN A 375 11.43 7.21 30.01
C ASN A 375 12.77 7.98 29.84
N SER A 376 13.87 7.40 30.31
CA SER A 376 15.24 7.87 30.06
C SER A 376 15.99 6.79 29.31
N ALA A 377 16.36 7.07 28.06
CA ALA A 377 17.11 6.13 27.23
C ALA A 377 18.35 5.54 27.95
N PRO A 378 18.72 4.29 27.65
CA PRO A 378 19.82 3.61 28.31
C PRO A 378 21.16 4.30 28.02
N THR A 379 22.16 4.03 28.87
CA THR A 379 23.51 4.57 28.71
C THR A 379 24.54 3.45 28.59
N ILE A 380 25.45 3.58 27.62
CA ILE A 380 26.57 2.67 27.44
C ILE A 380 27.81 3.29 28.10
N SER A 381 28.45 2.56 29.01
CA SER A 381 29.65 3.00 29.72
C SER A 381 30.94 2.50 29.05
N SER A 382 30.88 1.34 28.38
CA SER A 382 32.00 0.78 27.62
C SER A 382 31.55 -0.33 26.67
N VAL A 383 32.24 -0.42 25.53
CA VAL A 383 32.19 -1.53 24.59
C VAL A 383 33.61 -2.07 24.41
N GLU A 384 33.79 -3.38 24.55
CA GLU A 384 35.10 -4.03 24.47
C GLU A 384 35.08 -5.20 23.49
N ALA A 385 36.20 -5.39 22.79
CA ALA A 385 36.49 -6.57 21.98
C ALA A 385 37.85 -7.13 22.40
N THR A 386 37.89 -8.39 22.83
CA THR A 386 39.12 -9.07 23.24
C THR A 386 39.32 -10.34 22.42
N SER A 387 40.55 -10.63 22.00
CA SER A 387 40.81 -11.84 21.21
C SER A 387 40.46 -13.10 22.00
N ALA A 388 39.60 -13.95 21.44
CA ALA A 388 39.12 -15.19 22.05
C ALA A 388 39.16 -16.32 21.01
N GLY A 389 40.04 -17.30 21.23
CA GLY A 389 40.19 -18.42 20.29
C GLY A 389 40.62 -17.96 18.89
N ALA A 390 39.79 -18.23 17.88
CA ALA A 390 40.00 -17.81 16.50
C ALA A 390 39.28 -16.49 16.13
N GLY A 391 38.55 -15.89 17.08
CA GLY A 391 37.78 -14.67 16.87
C GLY A 391 37.91 -13.70 18.05
N PHE A 392 36.79 -13.07 18.41
CA PHE A 392 36.72 -12.06 19.45
C PHE A 392 35.58 -12.34 20.41
N GLN A 393 35.81 -12.06 21.69
CA GLN A 393 34.80 -11.89 22.70
C GLN A 393 34.43 -10.40 22.75
N PHE A 394 33.18 -10.11 22.45
CA PHE A 394 32.58 -8.79 22.57
C PHE A 394 31.84 -8.67 23.90
N SER A 395 31.85 -7.48 24.49
CA SER A 395 31.08 -7.17 25.69
C SER A 395 30.72 -5.69 25.77
N VAL A 396 29.53 -5.41 26.31
CA VAL A 396 29.04 -4.05 26.58
C VAL A 396 28.62 -3.95 28.04
N ASP A 397 28.94 -2.81 28.66
CA ASP A 397 28.40 -2.41 29.96
C ASP A 397 27.42 -1.26 29.72
N ALA A 398 26.15 -1.53 29.98
CA ALA A 398 25.06 -0.58 29.77
C ALA A 398 24.10 -0.60 30.97
N GLN A 399 23.51 0.55 31.26
CA GLN A 399 22.57 0.74 32.36
C GLN A 399 21.43 1.65 31.92
N ASP A 400 20.24 1.29 32.35
CA ASP A 400 19.08 2.16 32.29
C ASP A 400 18.92 2.95 33.60
N ALA A 401 18.56 4.23 33.50
CA ALA A 401 18.48 5.12 34.66
C ALA A 401 17.20 4.92 35.48
N ASP A 402 16.12 4.54 34.81
CA ASP A 402 14.79 4.32 35.39
C ASP A 402 14.60 2.86 35.82
N GLY A 403 15.53 1.99 35.40
CA GLY A 403 15.66 0.62 35.87
C GLY A 403 14.94 -0.38 34.98
N ASP A 404 14.63 0.03 33.76
CA ASP A 404 13.97 -0.78 32.75
C ASP A 404 14.89 -1.91 32.29
N ASP A 405 14.28 -3.00 31.84
CA ASP A 405 15.02 -4.13 31.30
C ASP A 405 15.69 -3.70 29.98
N ILE A 406 16.94 -4.11 29.78
CA ILE A 406 17.68 -3.76 28.56
C ILE A 406 17.83 -4.95 27.63
N ALA A 407 17.59 -4.69 26.36
CA ALA A 407 17.82 -5.62 25.27
C ALA A 407 19.06 -5.18 24.48
N VAL A 408 20.02 -6.09 24.29
CA VAL A 408 21.35 -5.79 23.74
C VAL A 408 21.58 -6.58 22.45
N PHE A 409 21.96 -5.87 21.40
CA PHE A 409 22.09 -6.39 20.04
C PHE A 409 23.41 -5.95 19.42
N TRP A 410 24.17 -6.93 18.92
CA TRP A 410 25.44 -6.71 18.24
C TRP A 410 25.26 -6.83 16.74
N ASN A 411 25.86 -5.92 15.98
CA ASN A 411 25.97 -6.02 14.52
C ASN A 411 27.45 -6.18 14.13
N PHE A 412 27.79 -7.33 13.54
CA PHE A 412 29.15 -7.69 13.14
C PHE A 412 29.54 -7.30 11.71
N ASP A 413 28.65 -6.71 10.90
CA ASP A 413 28.99 -6.27 9.54
C ASP A 413 28.63 -4.80 9.31
N ALA A 414 29.59 -4.04 8.77
CA ALA A 414 29.57 -2.58 8.76
C ALA A 414 28.87 -1.97 7.53
N GLU A 415 28.62 -2.75 6.47
CA GLU A 415 28.10 -2.17 5.22
C GLU A 415 26.70 -1.56 5.40
N TYR A 416 26.63 -0.24 5.19
CA TYR A 416 25.40 0.55 5.16
C TYR A 416 24.40 -0.04 4.16
N GLY A 417 23.20 -0.39 4.63
CA GLY A 417 22.14 -1.03 3.83
C GLY A 417 22.13 -2.56 3.85
N ALA A 418 23.15 -3.22 4.42
CA ALA A 418 23.19 -4.66 4.66
C ALA A 418 22.95 -5.03 6.14
N LEU A 419 22.24 -4.14 6.87
CA LEU A 419 22.07 -4.16 8.32
C LEU A 419 21.41 -5.43 8.87
N TYR A 420 20.80 -6.28 8.03
CA TYR A 420 19.79 -7.23 8.50
C TYR A 420 19.96 -8.63 7.90
N ALA A 421 21.10 -9.27 8.19
CA ALA A 421 21.23 -10.72 8.04
C ALA A 421 21.35 -11.39 9.43
N PRO A 422 20.47 -12.36 9.77
CA PRO A 422 20.44 -13.01 11.09
C PRO A 422 21.76 -13.67 11.53
N GLU A 423 22.59 -14.08 10.57
CA GLU A 423 23.94 -14.63 10.78
C GLU A 423 24.97 -13.62 11.32
N ARG A 424 24.58 -12.35 11.45
CA ARG A 424 25.45 -11.21 11.78
C ARG A 424 25.08 -10.55 13.12
N ILE A 425 24.18 -11.19 13.88
CA ILE A 425 23.61 -10.66 15.12
C ILE A 425 24.08 -11.47 16.33
N GLY A 426 24.38 -10.77 17.42
CA GLY A 426 24.66 -11.38 18.72
C GLY A 426 23.79 -10.75 19.80
N MET A 427 23.42 -11.53 20.81
CA MET A 427 22.57 -11.05 21.90
C MET A 427 23.29 -10.97 23.23
N GLY A 428 22.78 -10.07 24.07
CA GLY A 428 23.18 -9.95 25.46
C GLY A 428 24.47 -9.15 25.64
N THR A 429 24.80 -8.94 26.91
CA THR A 429 25.94 -8.09 27.30
C THR A 429 27.30 -8.67 26.95
N SER A 430 27.37 -9.92 26.46
CA SER A 430 28.60 -10.59 26.06
C SER A 430 28.35 -11.70 25.05
N THR A 431 29.10 -11.69 23.93
CA THR A 431 28.97 -12.68 22.86
C THR A 431 30.30 -12.93 22.14
N GLU A 432 30.52 -14.16 21.65
CA GLU A 432 31.70 -14.53 20.86
C GLU A 432 31.34 -14.53 19.37
N HIS A 433 32.21 -13.94 18.53
CA HIS A 433 32.05 -13.99 17.08
C HIS A 433 33.40 -14.20 16.38
N THR A 434 33.38 -14.87 15.22
CA THR A 434 34.58 -15.15 14.41
C THR A 434 34.36 -14.69 12.97
N PHE A 435 35.28 -13.90 12.45
CA PHE A 435 35.26 -13.41 11.07
C PHE A 435 35.97 -14.37 10.12
N ALA A 436 35.58 -14.36 8.85
CA ALA A 436 36.20 -15.19 7.82
C ALA A 436 37.59 -14.68 7.39
N ASP A 437 37.88 -13.41 7.64
CA ASP A 437 39.10 -12.69 7.31
C ASP A 437 39.60 -11.85 8.50
N ASP A 438 40.80 -11.30 8.35
CA ASP A 438 41.45 -10.43 9.33
C ASP A 438 41.30 -8.95 8.95
N ASP A 439 40.30 -8.59 8.13
CA ASP A 439 40.12 -7.20 7.70
C ASP A 439 39.73 -6.31 8.88
N GLY A 440 40.14 -5.03 8.81
CA GLY A 440 39.73 -4.01 9.77
C GLY A 440 38.23 -3.82 9.70
N ARG A 441 37.53 -3.85 10.84
CA ARG A 441 36.07 -3.70 10.92
C ARG A 441 35.66 -2.90 12.15
N ARG A 442 34.55 -2.18 12.04
CA ARG A 442 33.80 -1.62 13.17
C ARG A 442 32.62 -2.53 13.48
N VAL A 443 32.42 -2.83 14.76
CA VAL A 443 31.30 -3.63 15.26
C VAL A 443 30.42 -2.73 16.11
N PHE A 444 29.14 -2.65 15.80
CA PHE A 444 28.18 -1.83 16.53
C PHE A 444 27.45 -2.66 17.59
N VAL A 445 27.08 -2.00 18.68
CA VAL A 445 26.13 -2.53 19.66
C VAL A 445 25.01 -1.52 19.86
N ARG A 446 23.77 -2.01 19.82
CA ARG A 446 22.56 -1.29 20.17
C ARG A 446 22.03 -1.83 21.49
N VAL A 447 21.62 -0.93 22.36
CA VAL A 447 20.97 -1.23 23.64
C VAL A 447 19.64 -0.50 23.64
N SER A 448 18.53 -1.23 23.73
CA SER A 448 17.20 -0.64 23.90
C SER A 448 16.68 -0.92 25.31
N ASP A 449 15.93 0.03 25.86
CA ASP A 449 15.16 -0.15 27.10
C ASP A 449 13.80 -0.81 26.86
N MET A 450 13.40 -1.05 25.60
CA MET A 450 12.07 -1.53 25.20
C MET A 450 10.89 -0.58 25.54
N HIS A 451 11.19 0.63 26.02
CA HIS A 451 10.29 1.75 26.26
C HIS A 451 10.52 2.89 25.24
N GLY A 452 11.09 2.56 24.07
CA GLY A 452 11.35 3.49 22.97
C GLY A 452 12.67 4.25 23.06
N GLY A 453 13.45 4.06 24.13
CA GLY A 453 14.80 4.61 24.24
C GLY A 453 15.85 3.62 23.75
N GLU A 454 16.91 4.17 23.16
CA GLU A 454 18.05 3.39 22.70
C GLU A 454 19.37 4.14 22.84
N ALA A 455 20.45 3.35 22.91
CA ALA A 455 21.82 3.81 22.81
C ALA A 455 22.60 2.92 21.86
N ILE A 456 23.48 3.53 21.08
CA ILE A 456 24.37 2.85 20.15
C ILE A 456 25.81 3.25 20.50
N ASP A 457 26.71 2.27 20.48
CA ASP A 457 28.15 2.47 20.60
C ASP A 457 28.87 1.40 19.76
N TRP A 458 30.19 1.46 19.65
CA TRP A 458 30.95 0.57 18.77
C TRP A 458 32.31 0.17 19.33
N VAL A 459 32.91 -0.84 18.70
CA VAL A 459 34.30 -1.23 18.92
C VAL A 459 34.99 -1.58 17.62
N ASP A 460 36.19 -1.05 17.45
CA ASP A 460 37.03 -1.25 16.28
C ASP A 460 37.97 -2.44 16.48
N ILE A 461 38.01 -3.35 15.51
CA ILE A 461 38.91 -4.51 15.49
C ILE A 461 39.89 -4.44 14.33
N ASN A 462 40.98 -5.22 14.44
CA ASN A 462 41.99 -5.38 13.40
C ASN A 462 42.60 -4.06 12.86
N GLY A 463 42.58 -3.00 13.67
CA GLY A 463 43.13 -1.70 13.31
C GLY A 463 42.27 -0.93 12.31
N TYR A 464 40.95 -1.11 12.36
CA TYR A 464 40.00 -0.28 11.65
C TYR A 464 40.28 1.21 11.86
N VAL A 465 40.07 2.00 10.81
CA VAL A 465 40.22 3.46 10.83
C VAL A 465 39.02 4.05 10.13
N ASN A 466 38.13 4.64 10.92
CA ASN A 466 36.95 5.35 10.45
C ASN A 466 37.34 6.53 9.54
N GLN A 467 36.53 6.78 8.52
CA GLN A 467 36.61 8.00 7.72
C GLN A 467 35.43 8.89 8.04
N ALA A 468 35.57 10.21 7.84
CA ALA A 468 34.45 11.10 8.07
C ALA A 468 33.43 10.99 6.93
N PRO A 469 32.13 11.14 7.20
CA PRO A 469 31.09 11.02 6.18
C PRO A 469 31.29 12.09 5.11
N GLN A 470 31.16 11.71 3.84
CA GLN A 470 31.30 12.65 2.72
C GLN A 470 29.95 12.89 2.07
N ILE A 471 29.36 14.06 2.30
CA ILE A 471 28.14 14.44 1.61
C ILE A 471 28.51 14.97 0.21
N GLN A 472 28.15 14.22 -0.82
CA GLN A 472 28.41 14.55 -2.23
C GLN A 472 27.36 15.51 -2.79
N ALA A 473 26.10 15.34 -2.39
CA ALA A 473 24.98 16.17 -2.82
C ALA A 473 23.91 16.29 -1.74
N MET A 474 23.21 17.43 -1.76
CA MET A 474 21.93 17.65 -1.09
C MET A 474 21.08 18.46 -2.04
N THR A 475 20.07 17.80 -2.57
CA THR A 475 19.23 18.29 -3.65
C THR A 475 17.81 18.49 -3.12
N PRO A 476 17.36 19.74 -2.95
CA PRO A 476 15.96 20.03 -2.70
C PRO A 476 15.18 19.87 -4.01
N THR A 477 14.17 19.02 -4.00
CA THR A 477 13.24 18.78 -5.13
C THR A 477 11.86 19.23 -4.69
N SER A 478 11.26 20.20 -5.39
CA SER A 478 9.86 20.56 -5.15
C SER A 478 8.96 19.45 -5.68
N VAL A 479 8.06 18.98 -4.82
CA VAL A 479 7.06 17.96 -5.17
C VAL A 479 5.66 18.54 -5.29
N GLU A 480 5.38 19.60 -4.52
CA GLU A 480 4.18 20.44 -4.60
C GLU A 480 4.55 21.90 -4.27
N GLU A 481 3.61 22.82 -4.45
CA GLU A 481 3.78 24.24 -4.10
C GLU A 481 4.21 24.39 -2.64
N GLY A 482 5.43 24.91 -2.41
CA GLY A 482 6.00 25.07 -1.08
C GLY A 482 6.50 23.79 -0.40
N VAL A 483 6.34 22.62 -1.02
CA VAL A 483 6.74 21.31 -0.46
C VAL A 483 8.00 20.79 -1.15
N PHE A 484 9.02 20.46 -0.35
CA PHE A 484 10.32 19.98 -0.84
C PHE A 484 10.69 18.63 -0.21
N GLU A 485 11.15 17.70 -1.05
CA GLU A 485 11.92 16.52 -0.65
C GLU A 485 13.42 16.83 -0.71
N PHE A 486 14.17 16.46 0.33
CA PHE A 486 15.61 16.68 0.38
C PHE A 486 16.39 15.38 0.15
N GLN A 487 16.79 15.16 -1.10
CA GLN A 487 17.59 13.99 -1.47
C GLN A 487 19.07 14.22 -1.18
N ILE A 488 19.74 13.19 -0.69
CA ILE A 488 21.16 13.24 -0.29
C ILE A 488 21.97 12.14 -0.98
N ASP A 489 23.20 12.46 -1.33
CA ASP A 489 24.20 11.48 -1.76
C ASP A 489 25.35 11.54 -0.76
N ILE A 490 25.58 10.44 -0.03
CA ILE A 490 26.61 10.33 1.00
C ILE A 490 27.46 9.10 0.71
N VAL A 491 28.77 9.26 0.89
CA VAL A 491 29.69 8.13 0.93
C VAL A 491 30.26 7.99 2.33
N ASP A 492 29.97 6.84 2.92
CA ASP A 492 30.46 6.39 4.22
C ASP A 492 30.32 4.86 4.31
N GLN A 493 31.07 4.20 5.20
CA GLN A 493 31.01 2.74 5.41
C GLN A 493 30.36 2.39 6.74
N GLU A 494 29.81 3.36 7.46
CA GLU A 494 29.32 3.23 8.81
C GLU A 494 27.83 3.60 8.93
N LEU A 495 27.24 3.32 10.09
CA LEU A 495 25.88 3.75 10.41
C LEU A 495 25.85 5.27 10.61
N LEU A 496 24.97 5.95 9.89
CA LEU A 496 24.86 7.40 9.92
C LEU A 496 23.66 7.87 10.73
N THR A 497 23.82 9.05 11.33
CA THR A 497 22.76 9.83 11.97
C THR A 497 22.62 11.18 11.27
N TYR A 498 21.40 11.69 11.19
CA TYR A 498 21.04 12.91 10.47
C TYR A 498 20.46 13.95 11.42
N ALA A 499 20.82 15.21 11.21
CA ALA A 499 20.19 16.34 11.87
C ALA A 499 20.02 17.48 10.86
N TRP A 500 18.78 17.81 10.58
CA TRP A 500 18.36 18.87 9.68
C TRP A 500 17.90 20.10 10.46
N ASP A 501 18.34 21.27 10.00
CA ASP A 501 17.69 22.56 10.23
C ASP A 501 17.14 23.02 8.87
N LEU A 502 15.81 23.07 8.75
CA LEU A 502 15.12 23.34 7.49
C LEU A 502 15.02 24.84 7.19
N GLY A 503 15.55 25.71 8.06
CA GLY A 503 15.70 27.15 7.81
C GLY A 503 14.48 28.01 8.16
N ASP A 504 13.36 27.39 8.52
CA ASP A 504 12.13 28.06 8.99
C ASP A 504 11.85 27.84 10.49
N GLY A 505 12.77 27.16 11.19
CA GLY A 505 12.65 26.75 12.59
C GLY A 505 12.27 25.28 12.79
N SER A 506 11.96 24.56 11.72
CA SER A 506 11.70 23.12 11.72
C SER A 506 12.99 22.31 11.64
N THR A 507 12.97 21.09 12.19
CA THR A 507 14.10 20.16 12.20
C THR A 507 13.65 18.75 11.82
N SER A 508 14.57 17.94 11.31
CA SER A 508 14.32 16.51 11.02
C SER A 508 15.54 15.66 11.35
N ILE A 509 15.31 14.36 11.59
CA ILE A 509 16.33 13.33 11.78
C ILE A 509 16.29 12.25 10.69
N LEU A 510 15.38 12.39 9.73
CA LEU A 510 15.25 11.47 8.60
C LEU A 510 16.38 11.70 7.59
N PRO A 511 16.85 10.67 6.89
CA PRO A 511 17.88 10.84 5.86
C PRO A 511 17.43 11.73 4.71
N ALA A 512 16.17 11.62 4.29
CA ALA A 512 15.58 12.39 3.21
C ALA A 512 14.22 12.94 3.66
N PRO A 513 14.18 14.07 4.36
CA PRO A 513 12.92 14.62 4.87
C PRO A 513 12.08 15.25 3.74
N LEU A 514 10.76 15.09 3.84
CA LEU A 514 9.78 15.94 3.17
C LEU A 514 9.41 17.12 4.09
N HIS A 515 9.33 18.34 3.56
CA HIS A 515 8.95 19.53 4.33
C HIS A 515 8.13 20.54 3.54
N GLU A 516 7.06 21.05 4.15
CA GLU A 516 6.22 22.14 3.62
C GLU A 516 6.61 23.48 4.26
N TYR A 517 6.94 24.46 3.44
CA TYR A 517 7.22 25.82 3.86
C TYR A 517 5.97 26.69 3.78
N ALA A 518 5.54 27.22 4.93
CA ALA A 518 4.36 28.08 5.01
C ALA A 518 4.55 29.49 4.42
N GLU A 519 5.79 29.95 4.26
CA GLU A 519 6.11 31.31 3.81
C GLU A 519 7.03 31.27 2.59
N ASP A 520 6.70 32.10 1.61
CA ASP A 520 7.49 32.25 0.38
C ASP A 520 8.89 32.82 0.66
N GLY A 521 9.88 32.27 -0.02
CA GLY A 521 11.24 32.78 -0.03
C GLY A 521 12.30 31.68 -0.09
N ASN A 522 13.54 32.12 0.06
CA ASN A 522 14.69 31.23 0.05
C ASN A 522 15.08 30.85 1.49
N HIS A 523 14.88 29.58 1.84
CA HIS A 523 15.16 28.99 3.14
C HIS A 523 16.55 28.36 3.16
N THR A 524 17.38 28.71 4.14
CA THR A 524 18.74 28.14 4.27
C THR A 524 18.67 26.82 5.03
N VAL A 525 18.90 25.72 4.32
CA VAL A 525 18.80 24.37 4.88
C VAL A 525 20.18 23.88 5.27
N THR A 526 20.32 23.32 6.48
CA THR A 526 21.58 22.76 6.98
C THR A 526 21.39 21.30 7.38
N LEU A 527 22.21 20.43 6.81
CA LEU A 527 22.31 19.03 7.15
C LEU A 527 23.61 18.75 7.89
N VAL A 528 23.52 18.07 9.03
CA VAL A 528 24.66 17.46 9.74
C VAL A 528 24.51 15.94 9.66
N VAL A 529 25.53 15.28 9.12
CA VAL A 529 25.63 13.82 9.05
C VAL A 529 26.74 13.39 10.00
N SER A 530 26.50 12.38 10.83
CA SER A 530 27.46 11.86 11.81
C SER A 530 27.53 10.33 11.80
N ASP A 531 28.74 9.78 11.76
CA ASP A 531 29.02 8.33 11.91
C ASP A 531 29.27 7.91 13.38
N GLY A 532 29.09 8.84 14.32
CA GLY A 532 29.37 8.67 15.74
C GLY A 532 30.75 9.17 16.18
N GLU A 533 31.76 9.12 15.31
CA GLU A 533 33.12 9.61 15.57
C GLU A 533 33.40 10.95 14.89
N PHE A 534 32.98 11.07 13.63
CA PHE A 534 33.09 12.28 12.83
C PHE A 534 31.73 12.77 12.37
N SER A 535 31.66 14.07 12.12
CA SER A 535 30.48 14.73 11.58
C SER A 535 30.86 15.63 10.41
N THR A 536 30.04 15.63 9.37
CA THR A 536 30.15 16.55 8.23
C THR A 536 28.88 17.38 8.13
N THR A 537 29.03 18.66 7.79
CA THR A 537 27.93 19.61 7.63
C THR A 537 27.88 20.13 6.21
N MET A 538 26.69 20.23 5.63
CA MET A 538 26.44 20.93 4.39
C MET A 538 25.27 21.90 4.54
N THR A 539 25.35 23.02 3.83
CA THR A 539 24.29 24.02 3.76
C THR A 539 23.87 24.21 2.31
N GLY A 540 22.57 24.30 2.08
CA GLY A 540 21.93 24.54 0.79
C GLY A 540 20.72 25.45 0.95
N TYR A 541 19.83 25.44 -0.04
CA TYR A 541 18.77 26.42 -0.18
C TYR A 541 17.53 25.79 -0.80
N ALA A 542 16.36 25.96 -0.20
CA ALA A 542 15.06 25.68 -0.81
C ALA A 542 14.40 27.02 -1.16
N ASP A 543 14.13 27.26 -2.45
CA ASP A 543 13.54 28.51 -2.93
C ASP A 543 12.07 28.30 -3.30
N THR A 544 11.17 28.60 -2.37
CA THR A 544 9.73 28.43 -2.57
C THR A 544 9.13 29.52 -3.47
N ALA A 545 9.88 30.60 -3.75
CA ALA A 545 9.43 31.63 -4.68
C ALA A 545 9.45 31.17 -6.15
N ASP A 546 10.15 30.08 -6.47
CA ASP A 546 10.20 29.48 -7.82
C ASP A 546 9.14 28.36 -7.99
N THR A 547 8.28 28.13 -6.97
CA THR A 547 7.22 27.11 -6.97
C THR A 547 5.81 27.71 -6.95
N GLU A 548 5.64 29.00 -7.30
CA GLU A 548 4.32 29.63 -7.37
C GLU A 548 3.49 28.96 -8.47
N ASN A 549 2.34 28.38 -8.10
CA ASN A 549 1.45 27.68 -9.02
C ASN A 549 0.95 28.59 -10.16
N ILE A 550 1.22 28.23 -11.40
CA ILE A 550 0.75 28.91 -12.60
C ILE A 550 -0.48 28.16 -13.12
N PRO A 551 -1.67 28.82 -13.21
CA PRO A 551 -2.88 28.16 -13.68
C PRO A 551 -2.72 27.48 -15.04
N PRO A 552 -3.33 26.30 -15.25
CA PRO A 552 -3.20 25.56 -16.50
C PRO A 552 -3.76 26.35 -17.68
N VAL A 553 -3.12 26.18 -18.83
CA VAL A 553 -3.52 26.79 -20.10
C VAL A 553 -4.37 25.82 -20.88
N SER A 554 -5.67 26.10 -20.98
CA SER A 554 -6.60 25.30 -21.79
C SER A 554 -6.36 25.51 -23.29
N ASP A 555 -6.20 24.44 -24.04
CA ASP A 555 -6.28 24.41 -25.51
C ASP A 555 -7.36 23.40 -25.90
N ALA A 556 -8.47 23.89 -26.46
CA ALA A 556 -9.61 23.07 -26.88
C ALA A 556 -9.50 22.57 -28.32
N GLY A 557 -8.38 22.83 -29.00
CA GLY A 557 -8.19 22.56 -30.41
C GLY A 557 -8.78 23.65 -31.32
N SER A 558 -8.79 23.37 -32.63
CA SER A 558 -9.36 24.29 -33.63
C SER A 558 -10.86 24.08 -33.80
N ASP A 559 -11.60 25.16 -34.03
CA ASP A 559 -13.02 25.15 -34.42
C ASP A 559 -13.37 24.10 -35.47
N ILE A 560 -14.41 23.30 -35.21
CA ILE A 560 -14.86 22.22 -36.11
C ILE A 560 -16.22 22.57 -36.68
N THR A 561 -16.33 22.61 -38.02
CA THR A 561 -17.62 22.77 -38.69
C THR A 561 -18.17 21.42 -39.12
N ALA A 562 -19.38 21.09 -38.68
CA ALA A 562 -20.03 19.82 -38.94
C ALA A 562 -21.45 20.00 -39.49
N SER A 563 -21.86 19.06 -40.35
CA SER A 563 -23.23 18.96 -40.86
C SER A 563 -24.16 18.31 -39.82
N PRO A 564 -25.48 18.54 -39.88
CA PRO A 564 -26.43 17.96 -38.94
C PRO A 564 -26.30 16.43 -38.83
N GLY A 565 -26.20 15.94 -37.59
CA GLY A 565 -26.06 14.51 -37.28
C GLY A 565 -24.65 13.93 -37.41
N GLU A 566 -23.64 14.72 -37.81
CA GLU A 566 -22.24 14.29 -37.77
C GLU A 566 -21.70 14.33 -36.32
N THR A 567 -20.90 13.33 -35.97
CA THR A 567 -20.17 13.31 -34.69
C THR A 567 -18.96 14.23 -34.79
N VAL A 568 -18.86 15.18 -33.86
CA VAL A 568 -17.71 16.06 -33.67
C VAL A 568 -16.85 15.48 -32.54
N ILE A 569 -15.55 15.39 -32.77
CA ILE A 569 -14.55 15.01 -31.76
C ILE A 569 -13.84 16.28 -31.34
N LEU A 570 -13.91 16.60 -30.05
CA LEU A 570 -13.21 17.71 -29.44
C LEU A 570 -11.94 17.17 -28.80
N ASP A 571 -10.81 17.84 -29.02
CA ASP A 571 -9.50 17.36 -28.57
C ASP A 571 -8.78 18.46 -27.81
N GLY A 572 -8.78 18.32 -26.49
CA GLY A 572 -8.17 19.23 -25.55
C GLY A 572 -6.78 18.78 -25.10
N SER A 573 -6.23 17.72 -25.69
CA SER A 573 -4.98 17.09 -25.27
C SER A 573 -3.75 18.00 -25.42
N ALA A 574 -3.90 19.16 -26.06
CA ALA A 574 -2.87 20.19 -26.17
C ALA A 574 -2.89 21.19 -25.00
N SER A 575 -3.85 21.06 -24.07
CA SER A 575 -3.84 21.81 -22.81
C SER A 575 -2.60 21.44 -22.00
N ASP A 576 -2.04 22.41 -21.30
CA ASP A 576 -0.73 22.28 -20.65
C ASP A 576 -0.75 22.95 -19.28
N ASP A 577 -0.05 22.35 -18.31
CA ASP A 577 0.22 22.96 -17.02
C ASP A 577 1.66 23.48 -17.01
N PRO A 578 1.89 24.80 -16.92
CA PRO A 578 3.23 25.38 -17.02
C PRO A 578 4.19 24.99 -15.88
N ASP A 579 3.70 24.39 -14.79
CA ASP A 579 4.49 24.17 -13.58
C ASP A 579 5.37 22.91 -13.62
N ASP A 580 5.23 22.04 -14.63
CA ASP A 580 6.04 20.82 -14.85
C ASP A 580 6.18 19.94 -13.57
N TYR A 581 5.20 20.01 -12.66
CA TYR A 581 5.16 19.19 -11.44
C TYR A 581 5.12 17.70 -11.81
N PRO A 582 5.84 16.82 -11.08
CA PRO A 582 5.91 15.39 -11.38
C PRO A 582 4.56 14.64 -11.26
N LEU A 583 3.49 15.28 -10.75
CA LEU A 583 2.14 14.72 -10.62
C LEU A 583 1.07 15.40 -11.51
N ALA A 584 1.43 15.83 -12.72
CA ALA A 584 0.51 16.51 -13.64
C ALA A 584 -0.62 15.60 -14.18
N PHE A 585 -1.77 15.53 -13.49
CA PHE A 585 -3.04 15.15 -14.11
C PHE A 585 -3.95 16.38 -14.27
N LEU A 586 -4.03 16.88 -15.51
CA LEU A 586 -5.02 17.88 -15.89
C LEU A 586 -6.43 17.29 -15.75
N ARG A 587 -7.32 18.04 -15.11
CA ARG A 587 -8.76 17.74 -15.11
C ARG A 587 -9.43 18.49 -16.25
N TYR A 588 -10.21 17.77 -17.07
CA TYR A 588 -10.90 18.35 -18.21
C TYR A 588 -12.36 18.63 -17.88
N THR A 589 -12.92 19.67 -18.50
CA THR A 589 -14.35 19.94 -18.44
C THR A 589 -14.80 20.61 -19.73
N TRP A 590 -15.60 19.90 -20.52
CA TRP A 590 -16.23 20.39 -21.73
C TRP A 590 -17.64 20.87 -21.43
N SER A 591 -18.02 22.04 -21.97
CA SER A 591 -19.37 22.57 -21.80
C SER A 591 -19.87 23.20 -23.09
N SER A 592 -21.18 23.13 -23.30
CA SER A 592 -21.86 23.77 -24.43
C SER A 592 -22.78 24.88 -23.92
N PRO A 593 -22.68 26.12 -24.43
CA PRO A 593 -23.60 27.21 -24.09
C PRO A 593 -25.06 26.88 -24.44
N ASP A 594 -25.27 26.03 -25.45
CA ASP A 594 -26.60 25.63 -25.94
C ASP A 594 -27.11 24.35 -25.25
N GLY A 595 -26.40 23.85 -24.24
CA GLY A 595 -26.80 22.67 -23.47
C GLY A 595 -26.77 21.38 -24.29
N LEU A 596 -25.91 21.30 -25.30
CA LEU A 596 -25.68 20.06 -26.06
C LEU A 596 -25.11 18.98 -25.13
N GLU A 597 -25.57 17.75 -25.33
CA GLU A 597 -25.02 16.59 -24.65
C GLU A 597 -23.62 16.30 -25.20
N ILE A 598 -22.63 16.33 -24.31
CA ILE A 598 -21.23 16.04 -24.60
C ILE A 598 -20.87 14.74 -23.90
N SER A 599 -20.51 13.73 -24.68
CA SER A 599 -19.99 12.46 -24.15
C SER A 599 -18.52 12.62 -23.77
N ASN A 600 -18.12 12.01 -22.65
CA ASN A 600 -16.77 12.11 -22.06
C ASN A 600 -16.37 13.57 -21.77
N HIS A 601 -17.29 14.35 -21.22
CA HIS A 601 -17.09 15.77 -20.94
C HIS A 601 -15.99 16.09 -19.91
N ASP A 602 -15.46 15.07 -19.25
CA ASP A 602 -14.46 15.10 -18.19
C ASP A 602 -13.10 14.53 -18.64
N GLU A 603 -12.98 14.17 -19.92
CA GLU A 603 -11.78 13.60 -20.52
C GLU A 603 -11.08 14.59 -21.47
N ALA A 604 -9.80 14.35 -21.77
CA ALA A 604 -9.03 15.16 -22.72
C ALA A 604 -9.66 15.18 -24.12
N THR A 605 -10.31 14.08 -24.51
CA THR A 605 -11.04 13.96 -25.77
C THR A 605 -12.52 13.71 -25.50
N ALA A 606 -13.37 14.62 -25.96
CA ALA A 606 -14.82 14.54 -25.83
C ALA A 606 -15.50 14.42 -27.20
N SER A 607 -16.79 14.09 -27.21
CA SER A 607 -17.56 14.08 -28.46
C SER A 607 -18.99 14.57 -28.29
N LEU A 608 -19.53 15.13 -29.36
CA LEU A 608 -20.93 15.53 -29.45
C LEU A 608 -21.50 15.20 -30.83
N VAL A 609 -22.82 15.12 -30.94
CA VAL A 609 -23.51 14.99 -32.22
C VAL A 609 -24.05 16.36 -32.64
N ALA A 610 -23.67 16.83 -33.82
CA ALA A 610 -24.09 18.12 -34.33
C ALA A 610 -25.63 18.22 -34.42
N PRO A 611 -26.29 19.22 -33.79
CA PRO A 611 -27.74 19.45 -33.85
C PRO A 611 -28.29 19.63 -35.28
N SER A 612 -29.62 19.77 -35.39
CA SER A 612 -30.36 19.77 -36.66
C SER A 612 -30.02 20.91 -37.65
N GLU A 613 -29.17 21.85 -37.25
CA GLU A 613 -28.66 22.94 -38.10
C GLU A 613 -27.12 22.89 -38.12
N PRO A 614 -26.45 23.16 -39.26
CA PRO A 614 -24.99 23.21 -39.33
C PRO A 614 -24.42 24.22 -38.33
N GLY A 615 -23.36 23.84 -37.62
CA GLY A 615 -22.74 24.66 -36.59
C GLY A 615 -21.21 24.55 -36.60
N THR A 616 -20.58 25.47 -35.87
CA THR A 616 -19.16 25.44 -35.54
C THR A 616 -19.05 25.17 -34.04
N TYR A 617 -18.25 24.16 -33.67
CA TYR A 617 -18.11 23.63 -32.32
C TYR A 617 -16.67 23.76 -31.84
#